data_AF-I9W296-F1
#
_entry.id   AF-I9W296-F1
#
_cell.length_a   1.000
_cell.length_b   1.000
_cell.length_c   1.000
_cell.angle_alpha   90.00
_cell.angle_beta   90.00
_cell.angle_gamma   90.00
#
_symmetry.space_group_name_H-M   'P 1'
#
loop_
_entity.id
_entity.type
_entity.pdbx_description
1 polymer ?
#
loop_
_entity_poly.entity_id
_entity_poly.type
_entity_poly.pdbx_seq_one_letter_code
_entity_poly.pdbx_strand_id
1 'polypeptide(L)'
;MFEWEVKATYGIEPEFQTIEIEKNVKLTDKIQTLLKNIQKQKEGSSKDALKALKSLHSKYKLQKEKNPKWLLDDYVKFMRFAQNKIESLGHGLFGFISNNAFLDNPTFRGLRRSLLKCYDELYILNLHGNARKKEKTPQGATDENVFNIMQGVSINLFVKKAQTTKPKICYYDVYGERAEKYAFLAQNDLNRIEWLELAPREPFYLLLPQKTPLLEEYEQGFSVQEVFQISSVGIVTGKDKIFIANNTESLKEQVLKYCNEFNEQCVKDIHYRPFDIRKVYYDTKKLERARENTFKHMLPPPNKP
;
A
#
# COMPACT_ATOMS: atom_id res chain seq x y z
N MET A 1 -1.45 -10.93 -18.97
CA MET A 1 -1.83 -9.60 -19.49
C MET A 1 -2.59 -8.77 -18.45
N PHE A 2 -3.60 -9.35 -17.78
CA PHE A 2 -4.41 -8.65 -16.77
C PHE A 2 -3.61 -8.00 -15.61
N GLU A 3 -2.54 -8.62 -15.13
CA GLU A 3 -1.70 -8.00 -14.10
C GLU A 3 -1.07 -6.66 -14.52
N TRP A 4 -0.77 -6.50 -15.81
CA TRP A 4 -0.24 -5.23 -16.34
C TRP A 4 -1.31 -4.15 -16.41
N GLU A 5 -2.56 -4.54 -16.62
CA GLU A 5 -3.69 -3.62 -16.55
C GLU A 5 -3.90 -3.09 -15.14
N VAL A 6 -3.81 -3.97 -14.14
CA VAL A 6 -3.88 -3.58 -12.72
C VAL A 6 -2.73 -2.63 -12.38
N LYS A 7 -1.50 -2.97 -12.74
CA LYS A 7 -0.33 -2.09 -12.53
C LYS A 7 -0.46 -0.74 -13.24
N ALA A 8 -0.87 -0.74 -14.50
CA ALA A 8 -0.99 0.48 -15.30
C ALA A 8 -2.14 1.39 -14.85
N THR A 9 -3.18 0.84 -14.22
CA THR A 9 -4.32 1.62 -13.73
C THR A 9 -4.08 2.12 -12.32
N TYR A 10 -3.66 1.23 -11.40
CA TYR A 10 -3.54 1.56 -9.97
C TYR A 10 -2.14 1.97 -9.55
N GLY A 11 -1.12 1.59 -10.34
CA GLY A 11 0.28 1.85 -10.05
C GLY A 11 0.79 3.17 -10.59
N ILE A 12 -0.05 3.98 -11.24
CA ILE A 12 0.31 5.32 -11.70
C ILE A 12 -0.03 6.33 -10.62
N GLU A 13 0.94 7.18 -10.33
CA GLU A 13 0.83 8.29 -9.41
C GLU A 13 -0.36 9.22 -9.77
N PRO A 14 -1.28 9.48 -8.84
CA PRO A 14 -2.40 10.40 -9.04
C PRO A 14 -2.06 11.71 -9.79
N GLU A 15 -1.08 12.49 -9.33
CA GLU A 15 -0.69 13.76 -9.97
C GLU A 15 -0.37 13.62 -11.47
N PHE A 16 0.14 12.47 -11.92
CA PHE A 16 0.49 12.25 -13.33
C PHE A 16 -0.67 11.71 -14.18
N GLN A 17 -1.76 11.20 -13.61
CA GLN A 17 -2.81 10.63 -14.47
C GLN A 17 -3.55 11.69 -15.31
N THR A 18 -3.47 12.96 -14.90
CA THR A 18 -4.11 14.11 -15.55
C THR A 18 -3.18 14.90 -16.47
N ILE A 19 -1.89 14.58 -16.53
CA ILE A 19 -0.95 15.31 -17.40
C ILE A 19 -1.22 15.00 -18.87
N GLU A 20 -1.06 16.02 -19.70
CA GLU A 20 -0.98 15.88 -21.16
C GLU A 20 0.45 15.51 -21.53
N ILE A 21 0.59 14.42 -22.29
CA ILE A 21 1.90 13.88 -22.69
C ILE A 21 2.18 14.10 -24.18
N GLU A 22 1.12 14.33 -24.95
CA GLU A 22 1.11 14.75 -26.35
C GLU A 22 -0.03 15.76 -26.49
N LYS A 23 -0.02 16.57 -27.55
CA LYS A 23 -1.02 17.63 -27.76
C LYS A 23 -2.44 17.07 -27.64
N ASN A 24 -3.18 17.49 -26.60
CA ASN A 24 -4.55 17.05 -26.26
C ASN A 24 -4.70 15.54 -25.92
N VAL A 25 -3.63 14.83 -25.55
CA VAL A 25 -3.70 13.43 -25.13
C VAL A 25 -3.26 13.29 -23.68
N LYS A 26 -4.21 12.96 -22.80
CA LYS A 26 -3.93 12.67 -21.39
C LYS A 26 -3.22 11.32 -21.25
N LEU A 27 -2.35 11.21 -20.25
CA LEU A 27 -1.62 9.97 -19.94
C LEU A 27 -2.57 8.78 -19.78
N THR A 28 -3.70 8.99 -19.10
CA THR A 28 -4.71 7.95 -18.87
C THR A 28 -5.33 7.43 -20.16
N ASP A 29 -5.63 8.30 -21.12
CA ASP A 29 -6.23 7.90 -22.40
C ASP A 29 -5.23 7.10 -23.26
N LYS A 30 -3.95 7.48 -23.23
CA LYS A 30 -2.88 6.72 -23.89
C LYS A 30 -2.70 5.34 -23.26
N ILE A 31 -2.68 5.25 -21.93
CA ILE A 31 -2.61 3.97 -21.21
C ILE A 31 -3.80 3.07 -21.58
N GLN A 32 -5.02 3.61 -21.58
CA GLN A 32 -6.22 2.86 -21.97
C GLN A 32 -6.16 2.38 -23.42
N THR A 33 -5.66 3.22 -24.34
CA THR A 33 -5.45 2.84 -25.74
C THR A 33 -4.45 1.69 -25.88
N LEU A 34 -3.32 1.75 -25.18
CA LEU A 34 -2.32 0.68 -25.17
C LEU A 34 -2.90 -0.62 -24.59
N LEU A 35 -3.67 -0.54 -23.51
CA LEU A 35 -4.33 -1.71 -22.91
C LEU A 35 -5.33 -2.36 -23.87
N LYS A 36 -6.19 -1.57 -24.52
CA LYS A 36 -7.11 -2.06 -25.57
C LYS A 36 -6.34 -2.70 -26.72
N ASN A 37 -5.23 -2.11 -27.14
CA ASN A 37 -4.39 -2.67 -28.19
C ASN A 37 -3.79 -4.00 -27.76
N ILE A 38 -3.29 -4.13 -26.53
CA ILE A 38 -2.73 -5.39 -25.99
C ILE A 38 -3.80 -6.49 -25.93
N GLN A 39 -5.03 -6.15 -25.52
CA GLN A 39 -6.15 -7.10 -25.41
C GLN A 39 -6.66 -7.61 -26.77
N LYS A 40 -6.39 -6.93 -27.89
CA LYS A 40 -6.96 -7.21 -29.23
C LYS A 40 -6.17 -8.19 -30.15
N GLN A 41 -4.98 -8.68 -29.80
CA GLN A 41 -3.94 -8.89 -30.84
C GLN A 41 -3.76 -10.28 -31.50
N LYS A 42 -3.62 -10.24 -32.84
CA LYS A 42 -2.67 -11.05 -33.65
C LYS A 42 -1.22 -10.65 -33.31
N GLU A 43 -0.30 -11.61 -33.26
CA GLU A 43 0.91 -11.67 -32.40
C GLU A 43 2.02 -10.59 -32.54
N GLY A 44 1.93 -9.63 -33.48
CA GLY A 44 3.00 -8.66 -33.78
C GLY A 44 2.95 -7.32 -33.03
N SER A 45 1.83 -6.60 -33.08
CA SER A 45 1.69 -5.23 -32.54
C SER A 45 1.56 -5.18 -31.00
N SER A 46 1.35 -6.34 -30.35
CA SER A 46 1.08 -6.47 -28.90
C SER A 46 2.36 -6.26 -28.09
N LYS A 47 3.49 -6.72 -28.64
CA LYS A 47 4.80 -6.59 -27.98
C LYS A 47 5.23 -5.13 -27.87
N ASP A 48 5.00 -4.34 -28.92
CA ASP A 48 5.34 -2.91 -28.93
C ASP A 48 4.43 -2.10 -28.00
N ALA A 49 3.12 -2.38 -28.03
CA ALA A 49 2.17 -1.75 -27.12
C ALA A 49 2.51 -2.07 -25.65
N LEU A 50 2.88 -3.31 -25.35
CA LEU A 50 3.31 -3.71 -24.01
C LEU A 50 4.63 -3.05 -23.60
N LYS A 51 5.59 -2.90 -24.51
CA LYS A 51 6.85 -2.20 -24.26
C LYS A 51 6.62 -0.71 -23.95
N ALA A 52 5.75 -0.06 -24.71
CA ALA A 52 5.35 1.33 -24.47
C ALA A 52 4.63 1.49 -23.12
N LEU A 53 3.71 0.58 -22.79
CA LEU A 53 3.00 0.58 -21.50
C LEU A 53 3.96 0.46 -20.32
N LYS A 54 4.92 -0.47 -20.41
CA LYS A 54 5.97 -0.67 -19.40
C LYS A 54 6.82 0.58 -19.21
N SER A 55 7.17 1.26 -20.30
CA SER A 55 7.93 2.52 -20.26
C SER A 55 7.15 3.63 -19.55
N LEU A 56 5.88 3.85 -19.94
CA LEU A 56 5.02 4.84 -19.30
C LEU A 56 4.82 4.53 -17.81
N HIS A 57 4.51 3.28 -17.46
CA HIS A 57 4.38 2.87 -16.08
C HIS A 57 5.68 3.09 -15.31
N SER A 58 6.85 2.75 -15.86
CA SER A 58 8.12 2.99 -15.18
C SER A 58 8.39 4.46 -14.89
N LYS A 59 7.97 5.36 -15.79
CA LYS A 59 8.16 6.81 -15.68
C LYS A 59 7.19 7.45 -14.68
N TYR A 60 5.92 7.04 -14.71
CA TYR A 60 4.84 7.67 -13.95
C TYR A 60 4.30 6.79 -12.81
N LYS A 61 5.00 5.73 -12.45
CA LYS A 61 4.62 4.88 -11.31
C LYS A 61 4.54 5.71 -10.02
N LEU A 62 3.81 5.18 -9.05
CA LEU A 62 3.84 5.63 -7.66
C LEU A 62 5.28 5.89 -7.20
N GLN A 63 5.57 7.14 -6.83
CA GLN A 63 6.94 7.60 -6.61
C GLN A 63 7.48 7.20 -5.23
N LYS A 64 6.60 7.17 -4.22
CA LYS A 64 7.01 7.06 -2.81
C LYS A 64 6.87 5.63 -2.26
N GLU A 65 6.04 4.78 -2.86
CA GLU A 65 5.73 3.44 -2.38
C GLU A 65 6.62 2.36 -3.01
N LYS A 66 7.36 1.64 -2.15
CA LYS A 66 8.42 0.73 -2.59
C LYS A 66 7.95 -0.69 -2.94
N ASN A 67 6.71 -1.08 -2.63
CA ASN A 67 6.24 -2.44 -2.85
C ASN A 67 4.89 -2.53 -3.58
N PRO A 68 4.87 -2.38 -4.92
CA PRO A 68 3.64 -2.48 -5.70
C PRO A 68 3.08 -3.90 -5.78
N LYS A 69 3.72 -4.91 -5.16
CA LYS A 69 3.23 -6.29 -5.16
C LYS A 69 1.82 -6.41 -4.56
N TRP A 70 1.48 -5.54 -3.61
CA TRP A 70 0.15 -5.51 -2.99
C TRP A 70 -0.96 -5.17 -3.99
N LEU A 71 -0.65 -4.47 -5.09
CA LEU A 71 -1.62 -4.21 -6.16
C LEU A 71 -2.00 -5.49 -6.91
N LEU A 72 -1.22 -6.56 -6.82
CA LEU A 72 -1.47 -7.83 -7.50
C LEU A 72 -2.21 -8.86 -6.65
N ASP A 73 -2.67 -8.46 -5.46
CA ASP A 73 -3.55 -9.28 -4.64
C ASP A 73 -4.85 -9.58 -5.41
N ASP A 74 -5.42 -10.77 -5.20
CA ASP A 74 -6.54 -11.28 -5.99
C ASP A 74 -7.82 -10.45 -5.79
N TYR A 75 -8.04 -9.88 -4.60
CA TYR A 75 -9.17 -8.98 -4.38
C TYR A 75 -9.03 -7.67 -5.17
N VAL A 76 -7.80 -7.16 -5.35
CA VAL A 76 -7.52 -5.94 -6.14
C VAL A 76 -7.70 -6.23 -7.63
N LYS A 77 -7.25 -7.40 -8.08
CA LYS A 77 -7.52 -7.93 -9.42
C LYS A 77 -9.02 -8.03 -9.68
N PHE A 78 -9.78 -8.55 -8.72
CA PHE A 78 -11.24 -8.65 -8.83
C PHE A 78 -11.92 -7.28 -8.89
N MET A 79 -11.48 -6.31 -8.07
CA MET A 79 -11.93 -4.92 -8.17
C MET A 79 -11.70 -4.34 -9.57
N ARG A 80 -10.51 -4.55 -10.17
CA ARG A 80 -10.24 -4.06 -11.53
C ARG A 80 -11.14 -4.72 -12.57
N PHE A 81 -11.34 -6.02 -12.45
CA PHE A 81 -12.23 -6.75 -13.34
C PHE A 81 -13.66 -6.21 -13.26
N ALA A 82 -14.17 -5.98 -12.05
CA ALA A 82 -15.50 -5.39 -11.84
C ALA A 82 -15.57 -3.95 -12.39
N GLN A 83 -14.56 -3.12 -12.15
CA GLN A 83 -14.48 -1.77 -12.73
C GLN A 83 -14.57 -1.80 -14.26
N ASN A 84 -13.85 -2.69 -14.94
CA ASN A 84 -13.93 -2.82 -16.40
C ASN A 84 -15.36 -3.10 -16.87
N LYS A 85 -16.08 -3.98 -16.16
CA LYS A 85 -17.46 -4.33 -16.51
C LYS A 85 -18.40 -3.15 -16.30
N ILE A 86 -18.28 -2.47 -15.17
CA ILE A 86 -19.09 -1.29 -14.83
C ILE A 86 -18.81 -0.13 -15.80
N GLU A 87 -17.55 0.17 -16.09
CA GLU A 87 -17.15 1.20 -17.05
C GLU A 87 -17.70 0.92 -18.45
N SER A 88 -17.73 -0.36 -18.87
CA SER A 88 -18.30 -0.76 -20.16
C SER A 88 -19.82 -0.63 -20.22
N LEU A 89 -20.52 -0.78 -19.09
CA LEU A 89 -21.99 -0.67 -19.00
C LEU A 89 -22.45 0.78 -18.75
N GLY A 90 -21.57 1.62 -18.20
CA GLY A 90 -21.87 3.00 -17.82
C GLY A 90 -22.74 3.15 -16.57
N HIS A 91 -23.23 2.04 -16.00
CA HIS A 91 -24.03 2.00 -14.77
C HIS A 91 -23.94 0.60 -14.14
N GLY A 92 -24.31 0.50 -12.86
CA GLY A 92 -24.41 -0.78 -12.15
C GLY A 92 -24.01 -0.70 -10.68
N LEU A 93 -24.06 -1.85 -10.01
CA LEU A 93 -23.67 -2.02 -8.61
C LEU A 93 -22.58 -3.09 -8.52
N PHE A 94 -21.53 -2.80 -7.77
CA PHE A 94 -20.49 -3.75 -7.40
C PHE A 94 -20.45 -3.91 -5.88
N GLY A 95 -20.92 -5.06 -5.39
CA GLY A 95 -20.90 -5.41 -3.97
C GLY A 95 -19.92 -6.54 -3.66
N PHE A 96 -19.10 -6.37 -2.63
CA PHE A 96 -18.10 -7.37 -2.25
C PHE A 96 -17.66 -7.23 -0.78
N ILE A 97 -17.14 -8.32 -0.23
CA ILE A 97 -16.45 -8.35 1.06
C ILE A 97 -14.98 -8.63 0.79
N SER A 98 -14.08 -7.79 1.27
CA SER A 98 -12.64 -7.98 1.07
C SER A 98 -11.82 -7.54 2.27
N ASN A 99 -10.52 -7.85 2.20
CA ASN A 99 -9.51 -7.21 3.04
C ASN A 99 -9.69 -5.67 2.99
N ASN A 100 -9.67 -5.02 4.16
CA ASN A 100 -9.87 -3.58 4.30
C ASN A 100 -8.58 -2.74 4.09
N ALA A 101 -7.44 -3.37 3.81
CA ALA A 101 -6.15 -2.68 3.66
C ALA A 101 -6.16 -1.61 2.54
N PHE A 102 -7.03 -1.72 1.54
CA PHE A 102 -7.11 -0.73 0.48
C PHE A 102 -7.67 0.63 0.95
N LEU A 103 -8.35 0.68 2.10
CA LEU A 103 -8.93 1.90 2.64
C LEU A 103 -7.86 2.91 3.08
N ASP A 104 -6.73 2.43 3.65
CA ASP A 104 -5.74 3.27 4.31
C ASP A 104 -4.30 3.12 3.78
N ASN A 105 -3.90 1.94 3.30
CA ASN A 105 -2.50 1.69 3.00
C ASN A 105 -2.03 2.59 1.84
N PRO A 106 -0.89 3.32 2.00
CA PRO A 106 -0.39 4.26 1.00
C PRO A 106 -0.23 3.67 -0.42
N THR A 107 0.11 2.38 -0.51
CA THR A 107 0.30 1.67 -1.79
C THR A 107 -0.95 1.69 -2.67
N PHE A 108 -2.15 1.80 -2.08
CA PHE A 108 -3.42 1.75 -2.78
C PHE A 108 -3.98 3.13 -3.15
N ARG A 109 -3.21 4.23 -3.04
CA ARG A 109 -3.74 5.57 -3.39
C ARG A 109 -4.19 5.68 -4.85
N GLY A 110 -3.48 5.06 -5.79
CA GLY A 110 -3.90 5.00 -7.19
C GLY A 110 -5.16 4.17 -7.41
N LEU A 111 -5.32 3.07 -6.65
CA LEU A 111 -6.57 2.29 -6.60
C LEU A 111 -7.72 3.13 -6.07
N ARG A 112 -7.58 3.79 -4.92
CA ARG A 112 -8.64 4.63 -4.32
C ARG A 112 -9.07 5.75 -5.26
N ARG A 113 -8.12 6.44 -5.89
CA ARG A 113 -8.44 7.43 -6.92
C ARG A 113 -9.18 6.84 -8.12
N SER A 114 -8.76 5.66 -8.59
CA SER A 114 -9.45 4.95 -9.67
C SER A 114 -10.88 4.56 -9.29
N LEU A 115 -11.13 4.18 -8.03
CA LEU A 115 -12.48 3.92 -7.53
C LEU A 115 -13.34 5.19 -7.52
N LEU A 116 -12.81 6.29 -6.99
CA LEU A 116 -13.48 7.60 -6.92
C LEU A 116 -13.80 8.19 -8.31
N LYS A 117 -12.99 7.87 -9.32
CA LYS A 117 -13.27 8.29 -10.71
C LYS A 117 -14.32 7.41 -11.39
N CYS A 118 -14.33 6.13 -11.06
CA CYS A 118 -15.20 5.15 -11.68
C CYS A 118 -16.63 5.26 -11.12
N TYR A 119 -16.80 5.18 -9.81
CA TYR A 119 -18.09 5.08 -9.14
C TYR A 119 -18.58 6.43 -8.63
N ASP A 120 -19.90 6.59 -8.60
CA ASP A 120 -20.56 7.82 -8.15
C ASP A 120 -20.92 7.73 -6.65
N GLU A 121 -21.20 6.53 -6.13
CA GLU A 121 -21.42 6.31 -4.70
C GLU A 121 -20.60 5.14 -4.18
N LEU A 122 -20.00 5.30 -2.99
CA LEU A 122 -19.26 4.27 -2.30
C LEU A 122 -19.84 4.12 -0.89
N TYR A 123 -20.37 2.95 -0.55
CA TYR A 123 -20.78 2.61 0.82
C TYR A 123 -19.78 1.61 1.37
N ILE A 124 -19.14 1.96 2.48
CA ILE A 124 -18.03 1.23 3.08
C ILE A 124 -18.38 0.95 4.53
N LEU A 125 -18.69 -0.31 4.82
CA LEU A 125 -18.90 -0.79 6.18
C LEU A 125 -17.63 -1.53 6.63
N ASN A 126 -16.79 -0.88 7.42
CA ASN A 126 -15.54 -1.45 7.89
C ASN A 126 -15.80 -2.34 9.10
N LEU A 127 -15.55 -3.65 8.95
CA LEU A 127 -15.77 -4.63 10.02
C LEU A 127 -14.51 -4.86 10.86
N HIS A 128 -13.42 -4.14 10.59
CA HIS A 128 -12.16 -4.22 11.34
C HIS A 128 -11.66 -5.67 11.54
N GLY A 129 -11.18 -6.02 12.73
CA GLY A 129 -10.69 -7.34 13.08
C GLY A 129 -9.27 -7.63 12.59
N ASN A 130 -8.41 -6.62 12.43
CA ASN A 130 -7.03 -6.83 12.00
C ASN A 130 -6.13 -7.25 13.17
N ALA A 131 -6.04 -8.57 13.40
CA ALA A 131 -5.19 -9.15 14.44
C ALA A 131 -3.70 -8.82 14.27
N ARG A 132 -3.22 -8.60 13.03
CA ARG A 132 -1.81 -8.23 12.78
C ARG A 132 -1.49 -6.82 13.27
N LYS A 133 -2.44 -5.89 13.14
CA LYS A 133 -2.35 -4.54 13.69
C LYS A 133 -2.63 -4.50 15.21
N LYS A 134 -3.07 -5.63 15.80
CA LYS A 134 -3.59 -5.71 17.17
C LYS A 134 -4.66 -4.65 17.41
N GLU A 135 -5.57 -4.56 16.44
CA GLU A 135 -6.68 -3.62 16.45
C GLU A 135 -7.56 -3.81 17.69
N LYS A 136 -8.10 -2.71 18.19
CA LYS A 136 -8.93 -2.63 19.38
C LYS A 136 -10.11 -1.74 19.11
N THR A 137 -11.19 -1.92 19.86
CA THR A 137 -12.32 -1.00 19.82
C THR A 137 -11.89 0.40 20.29
N PRO A 138 -12.66 1.47 20.00
CA PRO A 138 -12.39 2.80 20.52
C PRO A 138 -12.29 2.86 22.06
N GLN A 139 -12.94 1.92 22.75
CA GLN A 139 -12.92 1.75 24.21
C GLN A 139 -11.73 0.89 24.69
N GLY A 140 -10.89 0.38 23.79
CA GLY A 140 -9.70 -0.40 24.12
C GLY A 140 -9.95 -1.90 24.32
N ALA A 141 -11.17 -2.38 24.06
CA ALA A 141 -11.52 -3.79 24.11
C ALA A 141 -10.99 -4.56 22.89
N THR A 142 -11.06 -5.89 22.95
CA THR A 142 -10.71 -6.75 21.82
C THR A 142 -11.66 -6.49 20.66
N ASP A 143 -11.11 -6.38 19.46
CA ASP A 143 -11.90 -6.28 18.23
C ASP A 143 -11.67 -7.52 17.37
N GLU A 144 -12.72 -8.33 17.20
CA GLU A 144 -12.61 -9.64 16.56
C GLU A 144 -12.92 -9.60 15.07
N ASN A 145 -12.25 -10.45 14.31
CA ASN A 145 -12.59 -10.63 12.90
C ASN A 145 -13.86 -11.45 12.72
N VAL A 146 -14.72 -11.07 11.77
CA VAL A 146 -15.93 -11.84 11.44
C VAL A 146 -15.62 -13.22 10.83
N PHE A 147 -14.45 -13.38 10.19
CA PHE A 147 -13.93 -14.64 9.70
C PHE A 147 -12.77 -15.16 10.57
N ASN A 148 -12.41 -16.44 10.43
CA ASN A 148 -11.23 -17.02 11.09
C ASN A 148 -9.92 -16.65 10.38
N ILE A 149 -9.66 -15.36 10.20
CA ILE A 149 -8.48 -14.80 9.51
C ILE A 149 -7.85 -13.65 10.32
N MET A 150 -6.65 -13.23 9.93
CA MET A 150 -5.91 -12.18 10.66
C MET A 150 -6.04 -10.77 10.05
N GLN A 151 -6.44 -10.67 8.79
CA GLN A 151 -6.57 -9.42 8.05
C GLN A 151 -7.94 -8.80 8.31
N GLY A 152 -7.97 -7.49 8.55
CA GLY A 152 -9.23 -6.78 8.70
C GLY A 152 -10.08 -6.84 7.42
N VAL A 153 -11.40 -6.75 7.57
CA VAL A 153 -12.36 -6.92 6.48
C VAL A 153 -13.37 -5.79 6.42
N SER A 154 -13.92 -5.54 5.24
CA SER A 154 -14.95 -4.53 4.99
C SER A 154 -15.97 -5.04 3.99
N ILE A 155 -17.22 -4.65 4.16
CA ILE A 155 -18.29 -4.81 3.17
C ILE A 155 -18.35 -3.52 2.36
N ASN A 156 -18.34 -3.64 1.04
CA ASN A 156 -18.23 -2.51 0.13
C ASN A 156 -19.30 -2.62 -0.95
N LEU A 157 -20.05 -1.53 -1.16
CA LEU A 157 -21.05 -1.40 -2.21
C LEU A 157 -20.75 -0.15 -3.03
N PHE A 158 -20.30 -0.34 -4.26
CA PHE A 158 -19.90 0.73 -5.17
C PHE A 158 -20.90 0.86 -6.31
N VAL A 159 -21.48 2.04 -6.46
CA VAL A 159 -22.58 2.33 -7.39
C VAL A 159 -22.10 3.24 -8.50
N LYS A 160 -22.37 2.83 -9.75
CA LYS A 160 -22.30 3.68 -10.93
C LYS A 160 -23.71 4.00 -11.39
N LYS A 161 -24.04 5.29 -11.48
CA LYS A 161 -25.33 5.76 -12.00
C LYS A 161 -25.21 6.05 -13.49
N ALA A 162 -26.32 5.85 -14.21
CA ALA A 162 -26.41 6.17 -15.64
C ALA A 162 -26.31 7.68 -15.91
N GLN A 163 -26.69 8.50 -14.93
CA GLN A 163 -26.58 9.96 -14.98
C GLN A 163 -25.50 10.42 -14.01
N THR A 164 -24.78 11.48 -14.38
CA THR A 164 -23.76 12.09 -13.53
C THR A 164 -24.39 12.67 -12.28
N THR A 165 -23.91 12.24 -11.12
CA THR A 165 -24.31 12.78 -9.83
C THR A 165 -23.10 13.27 -9.04
N LYS A 166 -23.36 14.08 -8.01
CA LYS A 166 -22.33 14.43 -7.02
C LYS A 166 -21.77 13.13 -6.40
N PRO A 167 -20.43 12.96 -6.32
CA PRO A 167 -19.84 11.82 -5.63
C PRO A 167 -20.28 11.76 -4.18
N LYS A 168 -20.62 10.56 -3.70
CA LYS A 168 -21.04 10.31 -2.31
C LYS A 168 -20.22 9.16 -1.73
N ILE A 169 -19.44 9.42 -0.69
CA ILE A 169 -18.66 8.39 0.00
C ILE A 169 -19.20 8.24 1.41
N CYS A 170 -19.88 7.14 1.67
CA CYS A 170 -20.48 6.80 2.96
C CYS A 170 -19.62 5.75 3.67
N TYR A 171 -19.34 6.00 4.95
CA TYR A 171 -18.49 5.16 5.76
C TYR A 171 -19.13 4.87 7.12
N TYR A 172 -18.92 3.66 7.64
CA TYR A 172 -19.29 3.30 9.01
C TYR A 172 -18.36 2.22 9.58
N ASP A 173 -17.99 2.37 10.85
CA ASP A 173 -17.17 1.40 11.60
C ASP A 173 -18.07 0.42 12.37
N VAL A 174 -17.81 -0.87 12.24
CA VAL A 174 -18.40 -1.91 13.10
C VAL A 174 -17.30 -2.56 13.91
N TYR A 175 -17.21 -2.16 15.17
CA TYR A 175 -16.29 -2.72 16.16
C TYR A 175 -16.98 -3.77 17.04
N GLY A 176 -16.18 -4.58 17.74
CA GLY A 176 -16.64 -5.46 18.81
C GLY A 176 -16.26 -6.92 18.60
N GLU A 177 -16.90 -7.79 19.38
CA GLU A 177 -16.78 -9.23 19.23
C GLU A 177 -17.51 -9.71 17.98
N ARG A 178 -17.14 -10.91 17.50
CA ARG A 178 -17.73 -11.46 16.28
C ARG A 178 -19.26 -11.57 16.35
N ALA A 179 -19.79 -11.97 17.50
CA ALA A 179 -21.23 -12.11 17.71
C ALA A 179 -21.95 -10.75 17.62
N GLU A 180 -21.36 -9.70 18.20
CA GLU A 180 -21.89 -8.33 18.16
C GLU A 180 -21.92 -7.80 16.72
N LYS A 181 -20.84 -8.05 15.95
CA LYS A 181 -20.78 -7.69 14.53
C LYS A 181 -21.87 -8.40 13.72
N TYR A 182 -22.09 -9.69 13.95
CA TYR A 182 -23.17 -10.41 13.28
C TYR A 182 -24.56 -9.89 13.67
N ALA A 183 -24.78 -9.59 14.96
CA ALA A 183 -26.03 -9.00 15.42
C ALA A 183 -26.28 -7.64 14.76
N PHE A 184 -25.26 -6.77 14.69
CA PHE A 184 -25.34 -5.48 13.99
C PHE A 184 -25.74 -5.67 12.53
N LEU A 185 -25.08 -6.57 11.80
CA LEU A 185 -25.35 -6.85 10.39
C LEU A 185 -26.75 -7.43 10.15
N ALA A 186 -27.30 -8.19 11.10
CA ALA A 186 -28.64 -8.77 10.99
C ALA A 186 -29.76 -7.74 11.26
N GLN A 187 -29.48 -6.71 12.07
CA GLN A 187 -30.47 -5.73 12.51
C GLN A 187 -30.51 -4.46 11.64
N ASN A 188 -29.43 -4.19 10.90
CA ASN A 188 -29.27 -2.97 10.12
C ASN A 188 -29.33 -3.25 8.61
N ASP A 189 -29.99 -2.34 7.90
CA ASP A 189 -29.93 -2.21 6.45
C ASP A 189 -29.24 -0.88 6.07
N LEU A 190 -29.11 -0.60 4.78
CA LEU A 190 -28.45 0.62 4.30
C LEU A 190 -29.13 1.92 4.75
N ASN A 191 -30.44 1.89 5.05
CA ASN A 191 -31.21 3.07 5.44
C ASN A 191 -31.15 3.31 6.95
N ARG A 192 -30.89 2.27 7.74
CA ARG A 192 -30.76 2.35 9.20
C ARG A 192 -29.38 2.78 9.66
N ILE A 193 -28.35 2.52 8.85
CA ILE A 193 -26.97 2.92 9.19
C ILE A 193 -26.84 4.44 9.10
N GLU A 194 -26.37 5.06 10.18
CA GLU A 194 -26.00 6.47 10.21
C GLU A 194 -24.63 6.68 9.56
N TRP A 195 -24.63 6.79 8.24
CA TRP A 195 -23.40 6.92 7.46
C TRP A 195 -22.67 8.24 7.73
N LEU A 196 -21.36 8.15 7.93
CA LEU A 196 -20.46 9.29 7.88
C LEU A 196 -20.07 9.56 6.42
N GLU A 197 -20.41 10.74 5.91
CA GLU A 197 -19.94 11.16 4.57
C GLU A 197 -18.47 11.58 4.65
N LEU A 198 -17.63 10.99 3.79
CA LEU A 198 -16.21 11.28 3.70
C LEU A 198 -15.90 12.22 2.54
N ALA A 199 -14.89 13.07 2.74
CA ALA A 199 -14.24 13.86 1.70
C ALA A 199 -12.76 13.45 1.59
N PRO A 200 -12.43 12.42 0.77
CA PRO A 200 -11.06 11.96 0.62
C PRO A 200 -10.13 13.07 0.11
N ARG A 201 -9.04 13.32 0.83
CA ARG A 201 -8.06 14.37 0.51
C ARG A 201 -6.85 13.84 -0.26
N GLU A 202 -6.34 14.64 -1.19
CA GLU A 202 -5.06 14.38 -1.86
C GLU A 202 -3.88 14.40 -0.87
N PRO A 203 -2.78 13.66 -1.13
CA PRO A 203 -2.56 12.77 -2.28
C PRO A 203 -2.97 11.31 -2.01
N PHE A 204 -3.43 11.00 -0.80
CA PHE A 204 -3.66 9.61 -0.38
C PHE A 204 -5.06 9.11 -0.66
N TYR A 205 -6.05 10.01 -0.75
CA TYR A 205 -7.46 9.71 -0.97
C TYR A 205 -7.98 8.64 -0.01
N LEU A 206 -7.66 8.74 1.29
CA LEU A 206 -8.04 7.71 2.25
C LEU A 206 -9.56 7.56 2.32
N LEU A 207 -10.01 6.31 2.40
CA LEU A 207 -11.42 5.96 2.55
C LEU A 207 -11.71 5.58 4.02
N LEU A 208 -11.15 6.37 4.93
CA LEU A 208 -11.36 6.28 6.38
C LEU A 208 -11.56 7.69 6.95
N PRO A 209 -12.27 7.82 8.09
CA PRO A 209 -12.37 9.08 8.82
C PRO A 209 -11.00 9.54 9.30
N GLN A 210 -10.68 10.82 9.12
CA GLN A 210 -9.45 11.43 9.60
C GLN A 210 -9.74 12.48 10.66
N LYS A 211 -9.18 12.32 11.86
CA LYS A 211 -9.22 13.35 12.91
C LYS A 211 -8.05 14.31 12.70
N THR A 212 -8.31 15.40 11.96
CA THR A 212 -7.29 16.34 11.48
C THR A 212 -7.54 17.79 11.90
N PRO A 213 -7.90 18.09 13.17
CA PRO A 213 -8.32 19.43 13.58
C PRO A 213 -7.23 20.51 13.42
N LEU A 214 -5.95 20.13 13.50
CA LEU A 214 -4.80 21.04 13.39
C LEU A 214 -3.99 20.79 12.11
N LEU A 215 -4.58 20.14 11.09
CA LEU A 215 -3.84 19.76 9.90
C LEU A 215 -3.37 20.98 9.09
N GLU A 216 -4.20 22.02 8.98
CA GLU A 216 -3.83 23.26 8.29
C GLU A 216 -2.64 23.96 8.96
N GLU A 217 -2.60 23.98 10.30
CA GLU A 217 -1.46 24.50 11.07
C GLU A 217 -0.22 23.61 10.88
N TYR A 218 -0.39 22.29 10.98
CA TYR A 218 0.69 21.32 10.80
C TYR A 218 1.37 21.43 9.42
N GLU A 219 0.58 21.64 8.36
CA GLU A 219 1.07 21.75 6.98
C GLU A 219 1.80 23.07 6.69
N GLN A 220 1.72 24.07 7.58
CA GLN A 220 2.55 25.28 7.51
C GLN A 220 3.98 25.03 8.02
N GLY A 221 4.20 23.93 8.75
CA GLY A 221 5.51 23.53 9.23
C GLY A 221 6.46 23.09 8.11
N PHE A 222 7.75 23.03 8.41
CA PHE A 222 8.73 22.53 7.45
C PHE A 222 8.64 21.01 7.27
N SER A 223 8.79 20.55 6.04
CA SER A 223 8.89 19.12 5.76
C SER A 223 10.21 18.54 6.27
N VAL A 224 10.15 17.57 7.17
CA VAL A 224 11.34 16.83 7.65
C VAL A 224 12.10 16.20 6.47
N GLN A 225 11.39 15.78 5.42
CA GLN A 225 12.01 15.18 4.23
C GLN A 225 12.80 16.22 3.41
N GLU A 226 12.36 17.48 3.41
CA GLU A 226 13.05 18.57 2.72
C GLU A 226 14.25 19.08 3.53
N VAL A 227 14.10 19.14 4.86
CA VAL A 227 15.18 19.53 5.77
C VAL A 227 16.31 18.49 5.76
N PHE A 228 15.99 17.20 5.83
CA PHE A 228 16.98 16.13 5.85
C PHE A 228 17.14 15.49 4.46
N GLN A 229 18.06 16.05 3.67
CA GLN A 229 18.37 15.57 2.31
C GLN A 229 18.82 14.11 2.25
N ILE A 230 19.43 13.61 3.32
CA ILE A 230 19.88 12.23 3.44
C ILE A 230 19.09 11.56 4.56
N SER A 231 18.23 10.61 4.19
CA SER A 231 17.49 9.78 5.14
C SER A 231 17.40 8.33 4.64
N SER A 232 17.31 7.39 5.57
CA SER A 232 17.10 5.98 5.26
C SER A 232 16.30 5.31 6.36
N VAL A 233 15.62 4.22 5.97
CA VAL A 233 15.15 3.22 6.93
C VAL A 233 16.33 2.44 7.50
N GLY A 234 16.11 1.75 8.61
CA GLY A 234 17.10 0.85 9.22
C GLY A 234 17.57 -0.26 8.29
N ILE A 235 18.70 -0.86 8.68
CA ILE A 235 19.29 -2.02 8.00
C ILE A 235 18.37 -3.24 8.13
N VAL A 236 18.43 -4.15 7.16
CA VAL A 236 17.72 -5.44 7.23
C VAL A 236 18.70 -6.55 6.93
N THR A 237 18.90 -7.44 7.90
CA THR A 237 19.86 -8.54 7.74
C THR A 237 19.28 -9.67 6.89
N GLY A 238 17.96 -9.88 6.93
CA GLY A 238 17.25 -11.01 6.34
C GLY A 238 17.40 -12.31 7.15
N LYS A 239 18.37 -12.37 8.09
CA LYS A 239 18.69 -13.54 8.93
C LYS A 239 19.16 -13.09 10.31
N ASP A 240 18.27 -12.43 11.05
CA ASP A 240 18.62 -11.82 12.35
C ASP A 240 19.22 -12.83 13.32
N LYS A 241 18.76 -14.09 13.31
CA LYS A 241 19.30 -15.18 14.16
C LYS A 241 20.77 -15.52 13.91
N ILE A 242 21.33 -15.11 12.77
CA ILE A 242 22.73 -15.37 12.39
C ILE A 242 23.55 -14.10 12.56
N PHE A 243 23.02 -12.96 12.11
CA PHE A 243 23.77 -11.71 12.02
C PHE A 243 23.54 -10.76 13.21
N ILE A 244 22.71 -11.12 14.19
CA ILE A 244 22.45 -10.32 15.39
C ILE A 244 22.52 -11.20 16.63
N ALA A 245 23.30 -10.79 17.63
CA ALA A 245 23.41 -11.49 18.91
C ALA A 245 23.57 -10.50 20.08
N ASN A 246 23.37 -11.01 21.31
CA ASN A 246 23.46 -10.17 22.52
C ASN A 246 24.89 -9.75 22.85
N ASN A 247 25.90 -10.49 22.38
CA ASN A 247 27.31 -10.20 22.61
C ASN A 247 28.17 -10.66 21.42
N THR A 248 29.43 -10.23 21.40
CA THR A 248 30.35 -10.46 20.29
C THR A 248 30.70 -11.93 20.11
N GLU A 249 30.89 -12.68 21.19
CA GLU A 249 31.25 -14.11 21.14
C GLU A 249 30.14 -14.94 20.48
N SER A 250 28.89 -14.73 20.90
CA SER A 250 27.75 -15.42 20.30
C SER A 250 27.56 -15.03 18.84
N LEU A 251 27.78 -13.77 18.48
CA LEU A 251 27.73 -13.32 17.09
C LEU A 251 28.82 -14.00 16.25
N LYS A 252 30.05 -14.06 16.77
CA LYS A 252 31.20 -14.68 16.12
C LYS A 252 30.95 -16.15 15.85
N GLU A 253 30.47 -16.90 16.85
CA GLU A 253 30.12 -18.31 16.69
C GLU A 253 29.04 -18.52 15.62
N GLN A 254 27.94 -17.75 15.68
CA GLN A 254 26.84 -17.84 14.73
C GLN A 254 27.29 -17.54 13.29
N VAL A 255 28.09 -16.49 13.10
CA VAL A 255 28.57 -16.06 11.79
C VAL A 255 29.62 -17.04 11.25
N LEU A 256 30.58 -17.48 12.06
CA LEU A 256 31.58 -18.49 11.63
C LEU A 256 30.90 -19.79 11.22
N LYS A 257 29.92 -20.26 11.99
CA LYS A 257 29.17 -21.48 11.66
C LYS A 257 28.40 -21.36 10.35
N TYR A 258 27.95 -20.15 9.99
CA TYR A 258 27.11 -19.93 8.82
C TYR A 258 27.90 -19.54 7.56
N CYS A 259 28.93 -18.71 7.70
CA CYS A 259 29.69 -18.12 6.60
C CYS A 259 31.10 -18.71 6.45
N ASN A 260 31.60 -19.47 7.43
CA ASN A 260 32.99 -19.94 7.53
C ASN A 260 34.05 -18.83 7.50
N GLU A 261 33.64 -17.58 7.76
CA GLU A 261 34.53 -16.43 7.82
C GLU A 261 33.98 -15.40 8.80
N PHE A 262 34.87 -14.62 9.40
CA PHE A 262 34.49 -13.58 10.35
C PHE A 262 35.53 -12.46 10.36
N ASN A 263 35.06 -11.22 10.21
CA ASN A 263 35.87 -10.01 10.36
C ASN A 263 35.36 -9.21 11.57
N GLU A 264 36.19 -9.07 12.60
CA GLU A 264 35.87 -8.32 13.82
C GLU A 264 35.52 -6.85 13.54
N GLN A 265 36.06 -6.25 12.46
CA GLN A 265 35.76 -4.86 12.08
C GLN A 265 34.31 -4.66 11.61
N CYS A 266 33.64 -5.73 11.19
CA CYS A 266 32.23 -5.70 10.80
C CYS A 266 31.29 -5.78 12.01
N VAL A 267 31.79 -6.01 13.23
CA VAL A 267 30.95 -6.04 14.44
C VAL A 267 30.61 -4.62 14.85
N LYS A 268 29.31 -4.33 14.99
CA LYS A 268 28.81 -3.01 15.40
C LYS A 268 27.71 -3.15 16.45
N ASP A 269 27.58 -2.12 17.28
CA ASP A 269 26.44 -1.98 18.18
C ASP A 269 25.24 -1.38 17.43
N ILE A 270 24.06 -1.95 17.68
CA ILE A 270 22.79 -1.45 17.16
C ILE A 270 21.72 -1.47 18.24
N HIS A 271 20.77 -0.54 18.12
CA HIS A 271 19.48 -0.67 18.78
C HIS A 271 18.61 -1.63 17.97
N TYR A 272 18.58 -2.90 18.35
CA TYR A 272 17.76 -3.91 17.68
C TYR A 272 16.26 -3.65 17.91
N ARG A 273 15.92 -3.21 19.12
CA ARG A 273 14.61 -2.67 19.52
C ARG A 273 14.85 -1.39 20.35
N PRO A 274 13.82 -0.57 20.61
CA PRO A 274 13.96 0.57 21.52
C PRO A 274 14.57 0.12 22.84
N PHE A 275 15.72 0.71 23.19
CA PHE A 275 16.49 0.41 24.41
C PHE A 275 17.09 -1.00 24.53
N ASP A 276 17.11 -1.79 23.44
CA ASP A 276 17.73 -3.12 23.37
C ASP A 276 18.98 -3.04 22.47
N ILE A 277 20.14 -2.89 23.10
CA ILE A 277 21.44 -2.81 22.41
C ILE A 277 21.98 -4.22 22.17
N ARG A 278 22.28 -4.53 20.92
CA ARG A 278 22.82 -5.82 20.48
C ARG A 278 23.99 -5.63 19.51
N LYS A 279 24.73 -6.71 19.28
CA LYS A 279 25.79 -6.78 18.27
C LYS A 279 25.20 -7.21 16.93
N VAL A 280 25.58 -6.53 15.86
CA VAL A 280 25.30 -6.93 14.46
C VAL A 280 26.60 -7.20 13.71
N TYR A 281 26.58 -8.18 12.81
CA TYR A 281 27.64 -8.39 11.83
C TYR A 281 27.30 -7.63 10.54
N TYR A 282 27.82 -6.41 10.41
CA TYR A 282 27.53 -5.49 9.32
C TYR A 282 28.48 -5.70 8.13
N ASP A 283 28.26 -6.77 7.39
CA ASP A 283 28.91 -7.02 6.10
C ASP A 283 27.91 -6.77 4.97
N THR A 284 28.14 -5.72 4.18
CA THR A 284 27.18 -5.25 3.16
C THR A 284 26.89 -6.29 2.09
N LYS A 285 27.79 -7.26 1.88
CA LYS A 285 27.60 -8.35 0.91
C LYS A 285 26.69 -9.47 1.43
N LYS A 286 26.50 -9.56 2.75
CA LYS A 286 25.73 -10.62 3.42
C LYS A 286 24.34 -10.19 3.88
N LEU A 287 24.12 -8.88 4.06
CA LEU A 287 22.84 -8.35 4.52
C LEU A 287 21.88 -8.14 3.34
N GLU A 288 20.60 -8.45 3.56
CA GLU A 288 19.55 -8.24 2.55
C GLU A 288 19.44 -6.77 2.12
N ARG A 289 19.50 -5.83 3.08
CA ARG A 289 19.49 -4.38 2.81
C ARG A 289 20.44 -3.66 3.76
N ALA A 290 21.70 -3.55 3.35
CA ALA A 290 22.76 -2.92 4.14
C ALA A 290 22.66 -1.39 4.21
N ARG A 291 22.12 -0.71 3.20
CA ARG A 291 22.03 0.77 3.15
C ARG A 291 23.39 1.47 3.18
N GLU A 292 24.40 0.89 2.54
CA GLU A 292 25.80 1.37 2.55
C GLU A 292 25.97 2.85 2.19
N ASN A 293 25.13 3.39 1.30
CA ASN A 293 25.16 4.80 0.92
C ASN A 293 24.81 5.77 2.06
N THR A 294 24.03 5.31 3.04
CA THR A 294 23.55 6.13 4.17
C THR A 294 24.20 5.71 5.49
N PHE A 295 24.42 4.41 5.70
CA PHE A 295 25.01 3.84 6.91
C PHE A 295 26.55 3.75 6.81
N LYS A 296 27.20 4.77 6.24
CA LYS A 296 28.66 4.80 6.06
C LYS A 296 29.44 4.68 7.38
N HIS A 297 28.87 5.17 8.48
CA HIS A 297 29.43 5.06 9.83
C HIS A 297 29.52 3.60 10.34
N MET A 298 28.79 2.67 9.72
CA MET A 298 28.81 1.24 10.07
C MET A 298 29.86 0.47 9.26
N LEU A 299 30.44 1.05 8.21
CA LEU A 299 31.43 0.36 7.39
C LEU A 299 32.73 0.13 8.19
N PRO A 300 33.45 -0.98 7.94
CA PRO A 300 34.80 -1.14 8.45
C PRO A 300 35.69 -0.01 7.89
N PRO A 301 36.73 0.42 8.63
CA PRO A 301 37.68 1.40 8.11
C PRO A 301 38.32 0.86 6.82
N PRO A 302 38.65 1.74 5.85
CA PRO A 302 39.34 1.31 4.65
C PRO A 302 40.65 0.62 5.03
N ASN A 303 40.98 -0.48 4.35
CA ASN A 303 42.29 -1.13 4.51
C ASN A 303 43.35 -0.06 4.27
N LYS A 304 44.22 0.16 5.26
CA LYS A 304 45.39 1.02 5.08
C LYS A 304 46.24 0.40 3.96
N PRO A 305 46.73 1.21 3.01
CA PRO A 305 47.55 0.73 1.90
C PRO A 305 48.82 0.03 2.36
#